data_AF-A0A7M3WQU9-F1
#
_entry.id   AF-A0A7M3WQU9-F1
#
_cell.length_a   1.000
_cell.length_b   1.000
_cell.length_c   1.000
_cell.angle_alpha   90.00
_cell.angle_beta   90.00
_cell.angle_gamma   90.00
#
_symmetry.space_group_name_H-M   'P 1'
#
loop_
_entity.id
_entity.type
_entity.pdbx_description
1 polymer ?
#
loop_
_entity_poly.entity_id
_entity_poly.type
_entity_poly.pdbx_seq_one_letter_code
_entity_poly.pdbx_strand_id
1 'polypeptide(L)'
;PAGDVILVNDSMVVYDGANPWNVVLALPASGTAVDLTVTVMGEPTCTGTLVGEVLAPEECGCPTDLNNGGFVDVTDLLLFLTDYGCMSGCTADFNGDDIVNVNDLLIFLTSYGDSCN
;
A
#
# COMPACT_ATOMS: atom_id res chain seq x y z
N PRO A 1 34.24 3.51 15.10
CA PRO A 1 33.12 2.56 15.32
C PRO A 1 32.81 1.86 14.00
N ALA A 2 33.39 0.67 13.80
CA ALA A 2 33.20 -0.14 12.61
C ALA A 2 32.24 -1.28 12.99
N GLY A 3 31.12 -1.41 12.26
CA GLY A 3 30.22 -2.56 12.39
C GLY A 3 28.97 -2.34 13.24
N ASP A 4 28.57 -1.09 13.51
CA ASP A 4 27.30 -0.85 14.19
C ASP A 4 26.15 -1.25 13.25
N VAL A 5 25.27 -2.11 13.75
CA VAL A 5 24.04 -2.50 13.07
C VAL A 5 22.91 -1.68 13.68
N ILE A 6 22.08 -1.09 12.82
CA ILE A 6 20.92 -0.31 13.24
C ILE A 6 19.66 -1.11 12.91
N LEU A 7 18.74 -1.16 13.86
CA LEU A 7 17.37 -1.64 13.65
C LEU A 7 16.49 -0.42 13.37
N VAL A 8 15.73 -0.47 12.28
CA VAL A 8 14.69 0.51 11.96
C VAL A 8 13.37 -0.23 11.90
N ASN A 9 12.55 -0.05 12.93
CA ASN A 9 11.42 -0.93 13.24
C ASN A 9 11.88 -2.41 13.27
N ASP A 10 11.64 -3.15 12.19
CA ASP A 10 12.03 -4.57 12.05
C ASP A 10 13.10 -4.81 10.97
N SER A 11 13.58 -3.75 10.32
CA SER A 11 14.60 -3.82 9.26
C SER A 11 16.01 -3.65 9.84
N MET A 12 16.90 -4.59 9.52
CA MET A 12 18.30 -4.55 9.93
C MET A 12 19.15 -3.83 8.88
N VAL A 13 19.85 -2.79 9.29
CA VAL A 13 20.79 -2.03 8.46
C VAL A 13 22.21 -2.30 8.97
N VAL A 14 23.01 -2.98 8.15
CA VAL A 14 24.40 -3.31 8.48
C VAL A 14 25.33 -2.32 7.77
N TYR A 15 26.25 -1.71 8.52
CA TYR A 15 27.26 -0.84 7.93
C TYR A 15 28.14 -1.60 6.92
N ASP A 16 28.17 -1.14 5.67
CA ASP A 16 28.95 -1.73 4.57
C ASP A 16 30.32 -1.04 4.35
N GLY A 17 30.63 0.00 5.13
CA GLY A 17 31.88 0.75 4.99
C GLY A 17 31.77 2.06 4.20
N ALA A 18 30.61 2.39 3.61
CA ALA A 18 30.39 3.62 2.85
C ALA A 18 29.38 4.56 3.55
N ASN A 19 29.41 5.85 3.25
CA ASN A 19 28.45 6.86 3.71
C ASN A 19 28.06 7.73 2.49
N PRO A 20 26.76 8.03 2.24
CA PRO A 20 25.57 7.79 3.06
C PRO A 20 25.08 6.32 3.10
N TRP A 21 24.43 5.93 4.20
CA TRP A 21 23.72 4.64 4.34
C TRP A 21 22.33 4.76 3.74
N ASN A 22 21.91 3.78 2.95
CA ASN A 22 20.52 3.66 2.50
C ASN A 22 19.82 2.51 3.27
N VAL A 23 18.55 2.72 3.56
CA VAL A 23 17.66 1.68 4.10
C VAL A 23 16.42 1.63 3.24
N VAL A 24 16.01 0.41 2.88
CA VAL A 24 14.73 0.16 2.20
C VAL A 24 13.77 -0.37 3.24
N LEU A 25 12.65 0.34 3.43
CA LEU A 25 11.59 -0.03 4.36
C LEU A 25 10.34 -0.40 3.58
N ALA A 26 9.63 -1.43 4.04
CA ALA A 26 8.26 -1.69 3.61
C ALA A 26 7.31 -0.89 4.52
N LEU A 27 6.59 0.05 3.94
CA LEU A 27 5.56 0.83 4.64
C LEU A 27 4.17 0.27 4.26
N PRO A 28 3.19 0.31 5.19
CA PRO A 28 1.79 0.10 4.81
C PRO A 28 1.36 1.19 3.81
N ALA A 29 0.41 0.90 2.94
CA ALA A 29 -0.14 1.88 2.03
C ALA A 29 -1.36 2.59 2.64
N SER A 30 -1.27 3.05 3.89
CA SER A 30 -2.44 3.55 4.63
C SER A 30 -2.76 5.03 4.44
N GLY A 31 -1.93 5.79 3.72
CA GLY A 31 -2.04 7.25 3.62
C GLY A 31 -1.83 8.00 4.94
N THR A 32 -1.48 7.30 6.03
CA THR A 32 -1.30 7.89 7.36
C THR A 32 0.17 8.03 7.73
N ALA A 33 0.46 8.94 8.67
CA ALA A 33 1.80 9.06 9.22
C ALA A 33 2.20 7.79 9.98
N VAL A 34 3.45 7.36 9.84
CA VAL A 34 4.03 6.15 10.44
C VAL A 34 5.20 6.55 11.34
N ASP A 35 5.23 6.00 12.55
CA ASP A 35 6.35 6.19 13.47
C ASP A 35 7.50 5.23 13.11
N LEU A 36 8.72 5.78 13.06
CA LEU A 36 9.95 5.01 12.87
C LEU A 36 10.78 5.02 14.14
N THR A 37 11.02 3.84 14.71
CA THR A 37 11.94 3.65 15.83
C THR A 37 13.27 3.12 15.32
N VAL A 38 14.35 3.82 15.67
CA VAL A 38 15.72 3.51 15.29
C VAL A 38 16.51 3.14 16.54
N THR A 39 17.09 1.95 16.57
CA THR A 39 17.84 1.42 17.72
C THR A 39 19.19 0.87 17.28
N VAL A 40 20.26 1.21 18.01
CA VAL A 40 21.57 0.59 17.81
C VAL A 40 21.56 -0.83 18.41
N MET A 41 21.93 -1.83 17.62
CA MET A 41 22.00 -3.21 18.10
C MET A 41 23.01 -3.35 19.24
N GLY A 42 22.58 -4.00 20.32
CA GLY A 42 23.40 -4.19 21.52
C GLY A 42 23.35 -3.03 22.52
N GLU A 43 22.83 -1.87 22.12
CA GLU A 43 22.71 -0.66 22.95
C GLU A 43 21.26 -0.15 22.94
N PRO A 44 20.32 -0.83 23.64
CA PRO A 44 18.88 -0.52 23.56
C PRO A 44 18.54 0.88 24.11
N THR A 45 19.42 1.47 24.93
CA THR A 45 19.29 2.84 25.43
C THR A 45 19.58 3.89 24.36
N CYS A 46 20.30 3.52 23.29
CA CYS A 46 20.52 4.35 22.11
C CYS A 46 19.38 4.15 21.10
N THR A 47 18.18 4.53 21.51
CA THR A 47 16.95 4.45 20.69
C THR A 47 16.39 5.86 20.45
N GLY A 48 16.02 6.17 19.21
CA GLY A 48 15.29 7.38 18.84
C GLY A 48 14.03 7.03 18.05
N THR A 49 12.96 7.82 18.19
CA THR A 49 11.73 7.66 17.42
C THR A 49 11.43 8.93 16.63
N LEU A 50 11.20 8.77 15.33
CA LEU A 50 10.67 9.81 14.46
C LEU A 50 9.15 9.65 14.45
N VAL A 51 8.46 10.58 15.10
CA VAL A 51 7.01 10.50 15.30
C VAL A 51 6.30 11.23 14.17
N GLY A 52 5.55 10.50 13.36
CA GLY A 52 4.72 11.05 12.29
C GLY A 52 5.46 11.81 11.17
N GLU A 53 6.79 11.65 11.07
CA GLU A 53 7.62 12.34 10.05
C GLU A 53 7.58 11.64 8.69
N VAL A 54 7.22 10.35 8.66
CA VAL A 54 7.11 9.57 7.43
C VAL A 54 5.65 9.35 7.10
N LEU A 55 5.21 9.84 5.95
CA LEU A 55 3.88 9.59 5.42
C LEU A 55 3.90 8.31 4.57
N ALA A 56 3.09 7.33 4.95
CA ALA A 56 2.82 6.17 4.09
C ALA A 56 2.19 6.62 2.77
N PRO A 57 2.49 5.97 1.64
CA PRO A 57 1.69 6.17 0.44
C PRO A 57 0.22 5.84 0.75
N GLU A 58 -0.72 6.52 0.08
CA GLU A 58 -2.12 6.09 0.06
C GLU A 58 -2.23 4.70 -0.57
N GLU A 59 -3.30 3.98 -0.22
CA GLU A 59 -3.63 2.71 -0.87
C GLU A 59 -3.67 2.98 -2.38
N CYS A 60 -3.20 2.04 -3.20
CA CYS A 60 -3.12 2.21 -4.66
C CYS A 60 -4.52 2.20 -5.30
N GLY A 61 -5.40 3.13 -4.95
CA GLY A 61 -6.80 3.19 -5.36
C GLY A 61 -7.61 1.94 -4.95
N CYS A 62 -8.92 2.10 -4.83
CA CYS A 62 -9.81 0.97 -4.99
C CYS A 62 -10.28 0.98 -6.45
N PRO A 63 -9.68 0.20 -7.35
CA PRO A 63 -10.15 0.16 -8.74
C PRO A 63 -11.64 -0.24 -8.82
N THR A 64 -12.13 -0.94 -7.79
CA THR A 64 -13.50 -1.42 -7.65
C THR A 64 -14.48 -0.39 -7.05
N ASP A 65 -14.01 0.75 -6.54
CA ASP A 65 -14.84 1.92 -6.17
C ASP A 65 -15.02 2.83 -7.40
N LEU A 66 -15.96 2.45 -8.25
CA LEU A 66 -16.18 3.08 -9.55
C LEU A 66 -16.84 4.46 -9.44
N ASN A 67 -17.49 4.75 -8.31
CA ASN A 67 -18.13 6.05 -8.07
C ASN A 67 -17.24 7.03 -7.28
N ASN A 68 -16.07 6.59 -6.82
CA ASN A 68 -15.18 7.31 -5.90
C ASN A 68 -15.90 7.74 -4.59
N GLY A 69 -16.72 6.84 -4.06
CA GLY A 69 -17.53 7.04 -2.86
C GLY A 69 -16.77 6.77 -1.56
N GLY A 70 -15.56 6.21 -1.66
CA GLY A 70 -14.75 5.75 -0.53
C GLY A 70 -15.19 4.41 0.04
N PHE A 71 -16.07 3.68 -0.65
CA PHE A 71 -16.61 2.40 -0.19
C PHE A 71 -17.08 1.57 -1.38
N VAL A 72 -16.72 0.29 -1.44
CA VAL A 72 -17.16 -0.60 -2.51
C VAL A 72 -18.53 -1.20 -2.15
N ASP A 73 -19.60 -0.70 -2.77
CA ASP A 73 -20.96 -1.13 -2.49
C ASP A 73 -21.78 -1.46 -3.75
N VAL A 74 -23.11 -1.55 -3.57
CA VAL A 74 -24.05 -1.86 -4.65
C VAL A 74 -24.03 -0.79 -5.76
N THR A 75 -23.69 0.44 -5.45
CA THR A 75 -23.56 1.54 -6.42
C THR A 75 -22.44 1.24 -7.41
N ASP A 76 -21.31 0.75 -6.92
CA ASP A 76 -20.19 0.32 -7.77
C ASP A 76 -20.54 -0.92 -8.56
N LEU A 77 -21.27 -1.87 -7.97
CA LEU A 77 -21.77 -3.03 -8.72
C LEU A 77 -22.69 -2.61 -9.88
N LEU A 78 -23.53 -1.60 -9.68
CA LEU A 78 -24.40 -1.09 -10.74
C LEU A 78 -23.60 -0.40 -11.85
N LEU A 79 -22.52 0.31 -11.52
CA LEU A 79 -21.58 0.87 -12.50
C LEU A 79 -20.78 -0.22 -13.23
N PHE A 80 -20.35 -1.26 -12.52
CA PHE A 80 -19.70 -2.43 -13.13
C PHE A 80 -20.61 -3.04 -14.20
N LEU A 81 -21.91 -3.17 -13.91
CA LEU A 81 -22.89 -3.73 -14.86
C LEU A 81 -23.12 -2.84 -16.09
N THR A 82 -22.78 -1.55 -16.06
CA THR A 82 -22.82 -0.71 -17.27
C THR A 82 -21.66 -1.01 -18.22
N ASP A 83 -20.54 -1.49 -17.68
CA ASP A 83 -19.34 -1.86 -18.46
C ASP A 83 -19.31 -3.36 -18.81
N TYR A 84 -20.20 -4.19 -18.25
CA TYR A 84 -20.19 -5.63 -18.48
C TYR A 84 -20.31 -6.00 -19.97
N GLY A 85 -19.34 -6.77 -20.48
CA GLY A 85 -19.21 -7.13 -21.88
C GLY A 85 -18.49 -6.10 -22.76
N CYS A 86 -17.96 -5.03 -22.16
CA CYS A 86 -17.03 -4.13 -22.83
C CYS A 86 -15.74 -4.87 -23.25
N MET A 87 -15.13 -4.48 -24.37
CA MET A 87 -14.00 -5.17 -25.01
C MET A 87 -12.78 -4.26 -25.28
N SER A 88 -12.80 -3.00 -24.83
CA SER A 88 -11.65 -2.10 -24.90
C SER A 88 -11.93 -0.80 -24.14
N GLY A 89 -10.93 -0.28 -23.41
CA GLY A 89 -11.02 1.04 -22.75
C GLY A 89 -12.11 1.09 -21.67
N CYS A 90 -12.36 -0.05 -21.03
CA CYS A 90 -13.39 -0.22 -20.01
C CYS A 90 -12.84 0.25 -18.66
N THR A 91 -13.70 0.87 -17.84
CA THR A 91 -13.28 1.31 -16.49
C THR A 91 -13.30 0.18 -15.48
N ALA A 92 -14.14 -0.84 -15.71
CA ALA A 92 -14.30 -2.00 -14.86
C ALA A 92 -13.45 -3.22 -15.27
N ASP A 93 -12.42 -3.04 -16.08
CA ASP A 93 -11.43 -4.08 -16.41
C ASP A 93 -10.34 -4.10 -15.33
N PHE A 94 -10.48 -5.00 -14.37
CA PHE A 94 -9.61 -5.06 -13.19
C PHE A 94 -8.45 -6.03 -13.36
N ASN A 95 -8.54 -6.94 -14.33
CA ASN A 95 -7.48 -7.90 -14.63
C ASN A 95 -6.55 -7.43 -15.77
N GLY A 96 -6.95 -6.40 -16.52
CA GLY A 96 -6.19 -5.79 -17.61
C GLY A 96 -6.20 -6.62 -18.90
N ASP A 97 -7.24 -7.41 -19.15
CA ASP A 97 -7.40 -8.26 -20.35
C ASP A 97 -8.24 -7.62 -21.48
N ASP A 98 -8.59 -6.35 -21.32
CA ASP A 98 -9.45 -5.52 -22.16
C ASP A 98 -10.94 -5.92 -22.16
N ILE A 99 -11.36 -6.97 -21.44
CA ILE A 99 -12.73 -7.50 -21.48
C ILE A 99 -13.37 -7.55 -20.09
N VAL A 100 -14.40 -6.73 -19.85
CA VAL A 100 -15.15 -6.79 -18.59
C VAL A 100 -16.09 -7.99 -18.58
N ASN A 101 -15.79 -8.97 -17.73
CA ASN A 101 -16.56 -10.21 -17.63
C ASN A 101 -16.63 -10.75 -16.18
N VAL A 102 -16.97 -12.03 -16.03
CA VAL A 102 -17.09 -12.68 -14.71
C VAL A 102 -15.76 -12.66 -13.95
N ASN A 103 -14.61 -12.68 -14.64
CA ASN A 103 -13.30 -12.61 -13.99
C ASN A 103 -13.12 -11.29 -13.23
N ASP A 104 -13.52 -10.16 -13.82
CA ASP A 104 -13.52 -8.86 -13.16
C ASP A 104 -14.54 -8.80 -12.02
N LEU A 105 -15.72 -9.41 -12.19
CA LEU A 105 -16.70 -9.53 -11.12
C LEU A 105 -16.12 -10.30 -9.92
N LEU A 106 -15.32 -11.35 -10.14
CA LEU A 106 -14.68 -12.08 -9.04
C LEU A 106 -13.66 -11.20 -8.31
N ILE A 107 -12.91 -10.36 -9.02
CA ILE A 107 -12.00 -9.37 -8.41
C ILE A 107 -12.80 -8.35 -7.60
N PHE A 108 -13.87 -7.79 -8.17
CA PHE A 108 -14.77 -6.88 -7.49
C PHE A 108 -15.28 -7.44 -6.14
N LEU A 109 -15.69 -8.70 -6.13
CA LEU A 109 -16.20 -9.38 -4.93
C LEU A 109 -15.13 -9.62 -3.86
N THR A 110 -13.83 -9.57 -4.20
CA THR A 110 -12.77 -9.65 -3.17
C THR A 110 -12.69 -8.40 -2.31
N SER A 111 -13.15 -7.25 -2.83
CA SER A 111 -13.16 -5.96 -2.15
C SER A 111 -14.57 -5.49 -1.74
N TYR A 112 -15.62 -6.29 -2.01
CA TYR A 112 -16.99 -5.85 -1.75
C TYR A 112 -17.24 -5.65 -0.26
N GLY A 113 -17.63 -4.45 0.12
CA GLY A 113 -17.79 -4.04 1.52
C GLY A 113 -16.54 -3.46 2.17
N ASP A 114 -15.45 -3.28 1.42
CA ASP A 114 -14.25 -2.60 1.90
C ASP A 114 -14.38 -1.08 1.77
N SER A 115 -13.76 -0.37 2.70
CA SER A 115 -13.59 1.08 2.64
C SER A 115 -12.31 1.46 1.90
N CYS A 116 -12.41 2.48 1.05
CA CYS A 116 -11.35 2.99 0.20
C CYS A 116 -10.95 4.37 0.72
N ASN A 117 -9.84 4.46 1.46
CA ASN A 117 -9.31 5.69 2.02
C ASN A 117 -7.82 5.85 1.69
#